data_AF-A0A2R4WMN8-F1
#
_entry.id   AF-A0A2R4WMN8-F1
#
_cell.length_a   1.000
_cell.length_b   1.000
_cell.length_c   1.000
_cell.angle_alpha   90.00
_cell.angle_beta   90.00
_cell.angle_gamma   90.00
#
_symmetry.space_group_name_H-M   'P 1'
#
loop_
_entity.id
_entity.type
_entity.pdbx_description
1 polymer ?
#
loop_
_entity_poly.entity_id
_entity_poly.type
_entity_poly.pdbx_seq_one_letter_code
_entity_poly.pdbx_strand_id
1 'polypeptide(L)'
;MIDIDLPDAVQWRVATHVHDWLGGDALRALLEGWEKYGLIGRPDEFEVGDDDEPWTVEDGETLAEAVLRVPKNKAGGVSGRMRGDQPKRWGLSFILAAFDTQGGRTQGYSIVNLNLPRGECERNPAALLKVFEELCRPDRCEYASIHPRLQAEELRMRAYTPPLTIAPMFAGLFWANFLGPGTIEEFDAKAIDGLKVARRRWFGDRGVAIIVTEDIASAYTSKGEERVIALTDQLRAAATSD
;
A
#
# COMPACT_ATOMS: atom_id res chain seq x y z
N MET A 1 13.65 16.34 7.84
CA MET A 1 12.91 15.06 7.83
C MET A 1 11.46 15.31 8.25
N ILE A 2 10.56 15.36 7.27
CA ILE A 2 9.13 15.55 7.44
C ILE A 2 8.57 14.41 8.27
N ASP A 3 7.83 14.78 9.31
CA ASP A 3 6.97 13.86 10.05
C ASP A 3 5.69 13.60 9.23
N ILE A 4 5.69 12.45 8.54
CA ILE A 4 4.55 11.89 7.81
C ILE A 4 3.81 10.83 8.64
N ASP A 5 4.32 10.52 9.83
CA ASP A 5 3.81 9.46 10.67
C ASP A 5 2.84 10.04 11.67
N LEU A 6 1.56 10.04 11.28
CA LEU A 6 0.51 10.38 12.21
C LEU A 6 0.51 9.31 13.34
N PRO A 7 0.56 9.70 14.63
CA PRO A 7 0.63 8.74 15.74
C PRO A 7 -0.53 7.74 15.75
N ASP A 8 -1.70 8.18 15.28
CA ASP A 8 -2.91 7.37 15.13
C ASP A 8 -3.35 7.35 13.65
N ALA A 9 -2.50 6.74 12.83
CA ALA A 9 -2.72 6.61 11.39
C ALA A 9 -3.33 5.28 11.00
N VAL A 10 -4.11 5.32 9.93
CA VAL A 10 -4.38 4.19 9.07
C VAL A 10 -3.43 4.30 7.88
N GLN A 11 -2.64 3.27 7.65
CA GLN A 11 -1.72 3.20 6.52
C GLN A 11 -2.40 2.43 5.38
N TRP A 12 -2.48 3.07 4.22
CA TRP A 12 -2.71 2.43 2.93
C TRP A 12 -1.37 2.25 2.22
N ARG A 13 -0.88 1.02 2.21
CA ARG A 13 0.34 0.61 1.49
C ARG A 13 -0.04 0.04 0.13
N VAL A 14 0.64 0.46 -0.92
CA VAL A 14 0.49 -0.06 -2.28
C VAL A 14 1.85 -0.40 -2.84
N ALA A 15 1.98 -1.63 -3.32
CA ALA A 15 3.03 -2.05 -4.24
C ALA A 15 2.47 -1.96 -5.67
N THR A 16 3.03 -1.04 -6.46
CA THR A 16 2.68 -0.94 -7.88
C THR A 16 3.52 -1.92 -8.70
N HIS A 17 3.03 -2.26 -9.89
CA HIS A 17 3.58 -3.31 -10.75
C HIS A 17 5.12 -3.24 -10.93
N VAL A 18 5.80 -4.38 -10.97
CA VAL A 18 7.24 -4.59 -11.21
C VAL A 18 7.73 -3.91 -12.51
N HIS A 19 6.82 -3.45 -13.37
CA HIS A 19 7.13 -2.76 -14.63
C HIS A 19 6.87 -1.24 -14.62
N ASP A 20 6.30 -0.68 -13.55
CA ASP A 20 5.97 0.76 -13.49
C ASP A 20 7.17 1.67 -13.21
N TRP A 21 8.36 1.10 -12.98
CA TRP A 21 9.56 1.81 -12.55
C TRP A 21 10.11 2.85 -13.56
N LEU A 22 9.65 2.84 -14.82
CA LEU A 22 9.95 3.88 -15.83
C LEU A 22 8.71 4.57 -16.41
N GLY A 23 7.55 3.91 -16.38
CA GLY A 23 6.33 4.42 -17.00
C GLY A 23 5.62 5.44 -16.11
N GLY A 24 5.48 5.14 -14.82
CA GLY A 24 4.76 5.96 -13.85
C GLY A 24 3.24 5.94 -14.01
N ASP A 25 2.70 5.08 -14.87
CA ASP A 25 1.26 5.05 -15.17
C ASP A 25 0.45 4.52 -13.99
N ALA A 26 0.94 3.50 -13.28
CA ALA A 26 0.26 3.00 -12.10
C ALA A 26 0.38 3.99 -10.93
N LEU A 27 1.55 4.63 -10.77
CA LEU A 27 1.74 5.72 -9.82
C LEU A 27 0.80 6.90 -10.09
N ARG A 28 0.69 7.38 -11.34
CA ARG A 28 -0.26 8.42 -11.75
C ARG A 28 -1.68 8.03 -11.40
N ALA A 29 -2.13 6.87 -11.85
CA ALA A 29 -3.49 6.40 -11.60
C ALA A 29 -3.81 6.29 -10.10
N LEU A 30 -2.83 5.93 -9.28
CA LEU A 30 -2.98 5.86 -7.82
C LEU A 30 -3.07 7.25 -7.18
N LEU A 31 -2.12 8.14 -7.46
CA LEU A 31 -2.05 9.47 -6.85
C LEU A 31 -3.20 10.37 -7.32
N GLU A 32 -3.47 10.40 -8.63
CA GLU A 32 -4.63 11.11 -9.19
C GLU A 32 -5.94 10.52 -8.65
N GLY A 33 -5.96 9.20 -8.41
CA GLY A 33 -7.08 8.53 -7.76
C GLY A 33 -7.32 9.05 -6.36
N TRP A 34 -6.28 9.10 -5.52
CA TRP A 34 -6.36 9.63 -4.16
C TRP A 34 -6.73 11.12 -4.14
N GLU A 35 -6.22 11.93 -5.07
CA GLU A 35 -6.61 13.34 -5.25
C GLU A 35 -8.10 13.46 -5.63
N LYS A 36 -8.54 12.72 -6.65
CA LYS A 36 -9.93 12.70 -7.14
C LYS A 36 -10.92 12.31 -6.02
N TYR A 37 -10.51 11.40 -5.15
CA TYR A 37 -11.33 10.95 -4.02
C TYR A 37 -11.20 11.82 -2.76
N GLY A 38 -10.40 12.90 -2.81
CA GLY A 38 -10.22 13.81 -1.71
C GLY A 38 -9.53 13.17 -0.51
N LEU A 39 -8.62 12.22 -0.74
CA LEU A 39 -7.77 11.64 0.29
C LEU A 39 -6.48 12.44 0.47
N ILE A 40 -5.98 13.02 -0.62
CA ILE A 40 -4.80 13.90 -0.64
C ILE A 40 -5.10 15.16 -1.44
N GLY A 41 -4.25 16.17 -1.29
CA GLY A 41 -4.29 17.43 -2.03
C GLY A 41 -2.87 17.91 -2.32
N ARG A 42 -2.68 19.21 -2.54
CA ARG A 42 -1.33 19.77 -2.72
C ARG A 42 -0.54 19.63 -1.40
N PRO A 43 0.74 19.22 -1.45
CA PRO A 43 1.54 19.05 -0.24
C PRO A 43 1.96 20.43 0.28
N ASP A 44 2.02 20.53 1.61
CA ASP A 44 2.63 21.67 2.30
C ASP A 44 4.15 21.51 2.34
N GLU A 45 4.63 20.26 2.42
CA GLU A 45 6.05 19.92 2.43
C GLU A 45 6.33 18.67 1.59
N PHE A 46 7.46 18.68 0.89
CA PHE A 46 7.94 17.57 0.08
C PHE A 46 9.46 17.45 0.24
N GLU A 47 9.94 16.29 0.68
CA GLU A 47 11.36 15.94 0.80
C GLU A 47 11.69 14.72 -0.07
N VAL A 48 12.90 14.69 -0.60
CA VAL A 48 13.46 13.59 -1.38
C VAL A 48 14.79 13.18 -0.77
N GLY A 49 15.00 11.89 -0.60
CA GLY A 49 16.26 11.35 -0.08
C GLY A 49 16.58 11.87 1.32
N ASP A 50 17.87 11.96 1.62
CA ASP A 50 18.41 12.54 2.86
C ASP A 50 18.86 14.00 2.66
N ASP A 51 18.46 14.64 1.55
CA ASP A 51 18.88 16.02 1.24
C ASP A 51 18.01 17.03 2.01
N ASP A 52 18.66 18.08 2.54
CA ASP A 52 18.03 19.08 3.43
C ASP A 52 17.21 20.16 2.69
N GLU A 53 17.30 20.26 1.36
CA GLU A 53 16.53 21.25 0.60
C GLU A 53 15.12 20.71 0.26
N PRO A 54 14.06 21.44 0.67
CA PRO A 54 12.68 21.03 0.40
C PRO A 54 12.39 21.12 -1.10
N TRP A 55 11.75 20.07 -1.61
CA TRP A 55 11.18 20.05 -2.94
C TRP A 55 9.86 20.80 -2.93
N THR A 56 9.54 21.45 -4.05
CA THR A 56 8.25 22.12 -4.25
C THR A 56 7.50 21.41 -5.35
N VAL A 57 6.17 21.36 -5.26
CA VAL A 57 5.32 20.95 -6.38
C VAL A 57 5.00 22.20 -7.19
N GLU A 58 5.29 22.21 -8.49
CA GLU A 58 5.12 23.39 -9.32
C GLU A 58 3.63 23.74 -9.53
N ASP A 59 3.33 24.98 -9.92
CA ASP A 59 1.96 25.38 -10.23
C ASP A 59 1.46 24.66 -11.48
N GLY A 60 0.30 23.99 -11.37
CA GLY A 60 -0.26 23.17 -12.45
C GLY A 60 0.37 21.76 -12.58
N GLU A 61 1.36 21.43 -11.76
CA GLU A 61 1.96 20.09 -11.67
C GLU A 61 1.11 19.17 -10.77
N THR A 62 0.89 17.93 -11.20
CA THR A 62 0.25 16.90 -10.36
C THR A 62 1.27 16.28 -9.40
N LEU A 63 0.81 15.69 -8.30
CA LEU A 63 1.71 15.00 -7.36
C LEU A 63 2.53 13.90 -8.03
N ALA A 64 1.93 13.17 -8.98
CA ALA A 64 2.62 12.11 -9.70
C ALA A 64 3.79 12.64 -10.54
N GLU A 65 3.59 13.74 -11.27
CA GLU A 65 4.66 14.36 -12.05
C GLU A 65 5.78 14.90 -11.14
N ALA A 66 5.41 15.50 -10.01
CA ALA A 66 6.38 15.96 -9.02
C ALA A 66 7.25 14.82 -8.48
N VAL A 67 6.68 13.63 -8.22
CA VAL A 67 7.44 12.43 -7.81
C VAL A 67 8.30 11.89 -8.96
N LEU A 68 7.76 11.85 -10.18
CA LEU A 68 8.43 11.22 -11.32
C LEU A 68 9.64 12.04 -11.81
N ARG A 69 9.59 13.38 -11.73
CA ARG A 69 10.72 14.24 -12.11
C ARG A 69 11.89 14.22 -11.13
N VAL A 70 11.70 13.65 -9.93
CA VAL A 70 12.78 13.59 -8.95
C VAL A 70 13.97 12.81 -9.52
N PRO A 71 15.19 13.39 -9.47
CA PRO A 71 16.42 12.75 -9.94
C PRO A 71 16.63 11.39 -9.26
N LYS A 72 16.95 10.39 -10.06
CA LYS A 72 17.27 9.06 -9.54
C LYS A 72 18.71 9.03 -9.03
N ASN A 73 18.93 8.28 -7.95
CA ASN A 73 20.28 8.03 -7.44
C ASN A 73 21.10 7.15 -8.42
N LYS A 74 22.37 6.89 -8.10
CA LYS A 74 23.25 6.07 -8.96
C LYS A 74 22.74 4.65 -9.22
N ALA A 75 21.94 4.10 -8.31
CA ALA A 75 21.30 2.80 -8.44
C ALA A 75 19.94 2.89 -9.16
N GLY A 76 19.59 4.05 -9.74
CA GLY A 76 18.33 4.26 -10.46
C GLY A 76 17.10 4.39 -9.55
N GLY A 77 17.27 4.44 -8.23
CA GLY A 77 16.18 4.54 -7.27
C GLY A 77 15.92 5.96 -6.78
N VAL A 78 14.73 6.17 -6.21
CA VAL A 78 14.36 7.39 -5.49
C VAL A 78 13.43 7.06 -4.34
N SER A 79 13.54 7.79 -3.24
CA SER A 79 12.58 7.76 -2.15
C SER A 79 12.28 9.17 -1.68
N GLY A 80 11.08 9.38 -1.14
CA GLY A 80 10.70 10.68 -0.63
C GLY A 80 9.47 10.62 0.24
N ARG A 81 9.14 11.78 0.80
CA ARG A 81 8.07 11.98 1.76
C ARG A 81 7.35 13.28 1.45
N MET A 82 6.03 13.26 1.57
CA MET A 82 5.18 14.43 1.40
C MET A 82 4.19 14.50 2.54
N ARG A 83 3.79 15.70 2.96
CA ARG A 83 2.62 15.88 3.82
C ARG A 83 1.80 17.05 3.35
N GLY A 84 0.51 17.02 3.67
CA GLY A 84 -0.39 18.14 3.45
C GLY A 84 -1.54 18.14 4.44
N ASP A 85 -2.14 19.31 4.63
CA ASP A 85 -3.29 19.51 5.51
C ASP A 85 -4.63 19.61 4.75
N GLN A 86 -4.61 19.55 3.41
CA GLN A 86 -5.78 19.63 2.55
C GLN A 86 -5.97 18.37 1.68
N PRO A 87 -7.22 17.89 1.49
CA PRO A 87 -8.47 18.38 2.08
C PRO A 87 -8.63 18.01 3.57
N LYS A 88 -7.75 17.13 4.06
CA LYS A 88 -7.52 16.77 5.46
C LYS A 88 -6.03 16.55 5.63
N ARG A 89 -5.57 16.40 6.87
CA ARG A 89 -4.18 16.01 7.15
C ARG A 89 -3.88 14.65 6.53
N TRP A 90 -2.77 14.53 5.82
CA TRP A 90 -2.27 13.28 5.24
C TRP A 90 -0.73 13.29 5.22
N GLY A 91 -0.14 12.10 5.23
CA GLY A 91 1.29 11.89 5.03
C GLY A 91 1.49 10.82 3.97
N LEU A 92 2.50 10.98 3.13
CA LEU A 92 2.81 10.05 2.05
C LEU A 92 4.31 9.74 2.06
N SER A 93 4.67 8.48 1.88
CA SER A 93 6.03 8.08 1.52
C SER A 93 6.00 7.28 0.23
N PHE A 94 7.07 7.39 -0.53
CA PHE A 94 7.27 6.58 -1.72
C PHE A 94 8.71 6.08 -1.80
N ILE A 95 8.87 4.90 -2.41
CA ILE A 95 10.14 4.32 -2.82
C ILE A 95 9.92 3.79 -4.23
N LEU A 96 10.66 4.31 -5.20
CA LEU A 96 10.73 3.78 -6.55
C LEU A 96 12.15 3.21 -6.72
N ALA A 97 12.29 1.90 -6.68
CA ALA A 97 13.57 1.22 -6.76
C ALA A 97 13.72 0.55 -8.13
N ALA A 98 14.79 0.90 -8.86
CA ALA A 98 15.16 0.20 -10.07
C ALA A 98 15.70 -1.21 -9.76
N PHE A 99 15.81 -2.01 -10.82
CA PHE A 99 16.55 -3.26 -10.81
C PHE A 99 18.03 -2.99 -10.48
N ASP A 100 18.59 -3.75 -9.54
CA ASP A 100 19.98 -3.61 -9.11
C ASP A 100 20.60 -4.98 -8.87
N THR A 101 21.11 -5.61 -9.93
CA THR A 101 21.81 -6.89 -9.83
C THR A 101 23.08 -6.84 -9.00
N GLN A 102 23.74 -5.68 -8.90
CA GLN A 102 24.98 -5.55 -8.14
C GLN A 102 24.72 -5.47 -6.63
N GLY A 103 23.61 -4.84 -6.23
CA GLY A 103 23.10 -4.81 -4.85
C GLY A 103 22.18 -5.98 -4.49
N GLY A 104 22.02 -6.98 -5.37
CA GLY A 104 21.22 -8.19 -5.13
C GLY A 104 19.70 -8.02 -5.32
N ARG A 105 19.24 -6.90 -5.88
CA ARG A 105 17.83 -6.69 -6.26
C ARG A 105 17.59 -7.20 -7.67
N THR A 106 17.01 -8.39 -7.75
CA THR A 106 16.70 -9.06 -9.01
C THR A 106 15.43 -8.55 -9.70
N GLN A 107 14.69 -7.64 -9.07
CA GLN A 107 13.51 -6.98 -9.64
C GLN A 107 13.40 -5.54 -9.10
N GLY A 108 12.99 -4.60 -9.96
CA GLY A 108 12.59 -3.27 -9.52
C GLY A 108 11.23 -3.31 -8.84
N TYR A 109 10.96 -2.36 -7.94
CA TYR A 109 9.70 -2.28 -7.22
C TYR A 109 9.35 -0.84 -6.88
N SER A 110 8.06 -0.57 -6.75
CA SER A 110 7.54 0.74 -6.34
C SER A 110 6.56 0.56 -5.19
N ILE A 111 6.84 1.21 -4.07
CA ILE A 111 6.00 1.17 -2.87
C ILE A 111 5.58 2.59 -2.54
N VAL A 112 4.28 2.79 -2.38
CA VAL A 112 3.68 4.06 -1.96
C VAL A 112 2.86 3.78 -0.70
N ASN A 113 3.11 4.53 0.38
CA ASN A 113 2.33 4.46 1.60
C ASN A 113 1.64 5.80 1.83
N LEU A 114 0.32 5.78 1.94
CA LEU A 114 -0.49 6.90 2.37
C LEU A 114 -0.92 6.68 3.83
N ASN A 115 -0.59 7.62 4.70
CA ASN A 115 -1.02 7.66 6.10
C ASN A 115 -2.17 8.67 6.23
N LEU A 116 -3.33 8.18 6.66
CA LEU A 116 -4.53 8.98 6.92
C LEU A 116 -4.85 8.99 8.42
N PRO A 117 -5.41 10.07 8.98
CA PRO A 117 -5.85 10.07 10.37
C PRO A 117 -6.93 9.02 10.60
N ARG A 118 -6.83 8.26 11.70
CA ARG A 118 -7.81 7.24 12.09
C ARG A 118 -9.25 7.74 12.04
N GLY A 119 -9.51 8.89 12.66
CA GLY A 119 -10.85 9.46 12.76
C GLY A 119 -11.50 9.71 11.41
N GLU A 120 -10.73 10.01 10.36
CA GLU A 120 -11.26 10.14 9.00
C GLU A 120 -11.69 8.78 8.43
N CYS A 121 -10.86 7.76 8.65
CA CYS A 121 -11.10 6.41 8.15
C CYS A 121 -12.28 5.73 8.85
N GLU A 122 -12.45 5.94 10.16
CA GLU A 122 -13.58 5.41 10.94
C GLU A 122 -14.90 6.11 10.64
N ARG A 123 -14.89 7.38 10.22
CA ARG A 123 -16.12 8.10 9.88
C ARG A 123 -16.79 7.58 8.62
N ASN A 124 -16.03 7.08 7.65
CA ASN A 124 -16.59 6.56 6.42
C ASN A 124 -15.76 5.38 5.84
N PRO A 125 -15.72 4.24 6.56
CA PRO A 125 -14.94 3.08 6.12
C PRO A 125 -15.45 2.54 4.78
N ALA A 126 -16.76 2.61 4.52
CA ALA A 126 -17.35 2.19 3.26
C ALA A 126 -16.83 3.00 2.06
N ALA A 127 -16.68 4.32 2.19
CA ALA A 127 -16.09 5.15 1.14
C ALA A 127 -14.61 4.77 0.92
N LEU A 128 -13.82 4.63 1.99
CA LEU A 128 -12.42 4.23 1.88
C LEU A 128 -12.25 2.87 1.18
N LEU A 129 -13.06 1.88 1.56
CA LEU A 129 -13.08 0.55 0.94
C LEU A 129 -13.53 0.58 -0.52
N LYS A 130 -14.47 1.45 -0.88
CA LYS A 130 -14.89 1.64 -2.28
C LYS A 130 -13.74 2.22 -3.10
N VAL A 131 -13.04 3.23 -2.58
CA VAL A 131 -11.89 3.84 -3.24
C VAL A 131 -10.76 2.81 -3.38
N PHE A 132 -10.52 2.01 -2.34
CA PHE A 132 -9.58 0.89 -2.39
C PHE A 132 -9.86 -0.08 -3.54
N GLU A 133 -11.08 -0.58 -3.65
CA GLU A 133 -11.47 -1.52 -4.72
C GLU A 133 -11.53 -0.86 -6.12
N GLU A 134 -11.62 0.46 -6.20
CA GLU A 134 -11.55 1.18 -7.47
C GLU A 134 -10.11 1.33 -7.95
N LEU A 135 -9.20 1.73 -7.07
CA LEU A 135 -7.81 2.03 -7.41
C LEU A 135 -6.93 0.78 -7.48
N CYS A 136 -7.14 -0.20 -6.58
CA CYS A 136 -6.35 -1.42 -6.57
C CYS A 136 -6.89 -2.42 -7.61
N ARG A 137 -6.20 -2.48 -8.76
CA ARG A 137 -6.55 -3.29 -9.92
C ARG A 137 -5.35 -4.07 -10.44
N PRO A 138 -5.57 -5.24 -11.11
CA PRO A 138 -4.47 -6.07 -11.59
C PRO A 138 -3.50 -5.37 -12.56
N ASP A 139 -3.97 -4.36 -13.30
CA ASP A 139 -3.14 -3.56 -14.21
C ASP A 139 -2.29 -2.50 -13.51
N ARG A 140 -2.44 -2.29 -12.20
CA ARG A 140 -1.84 -1.17 -11.45
C ARG A 140 -1.15 -1.59 -10.16
N CYS A 141 -1.65 -2.64 -9.53
CA CYS A 141 -1.19 -3.08 -8.21
C CYS A 141 -0.85 -4.57 -8.26
N GLU A 142 0.26 -4.93 -7.63
CA GLU A 142 0.58 -6.33 -7.32
C GLU A 142 0.10 -6.67 -5.92
N TYR A 143 0.21 -5.69 -5.03
CA TYR A 143 -0.26 -5.83 -3.67
C TYR A 143 -0.71 -4.49 -3.12
N ALA A 144 -1.76 -4.49 -2.31
CA ALA A 144 -2.09 -3.37 -1.46
C ALA A 144 -2.69 -3.82 -0.15
N SER A 145 -2.52 -3.03 0.90
CA SER A 145 -3.21 -3.22 2.17
C SER A 145 -3.59 -1.90 2.82
N ILE A 146 -4.68 -1.95 3.59
CA ILE A 146 -5.05 -0.90 4.54
C ILE A 146 -5.10 -1.50 5.94
N HIS A 147 -4.45 -0.84 6.91
CA HIS A 147 -4.48 -1.24 8.31
C HIS A 147 -4.07 -0.09 9.24
N PRO A 148 -4.45 -0.13 10.53
CA PRO A 148 -3.82 0.71 11.56
C PRO A 148 -2.30 0.58 11.53
N ARG A 149 -1.58 1.70 11.40
CA ARG A 149 -0.15 1.70 11.04
C ARG A 149 0.71 0.94 12.06
N LEU A 150 0.54 1.24 13.35
CA LEU A 150 1.33 0.63 14.41
C LEU A 150 1.08 -0.88 14.53
N GLN A 151 -0.19 -1.30 14.44
CA GLN A 151 -0.57 -2.71 14.43
C GLN A 151 -0.01 -3.42 13.18
N ALA A 152 0.00 -2.74 12.03
CA ALA A 152 0.55 -3.32 10.81
C ALA A 152 2.04 -3.60 10.94
N GLU A 153 2.79 -2.70 11.58
CA GLU A 153 4.21 -2.88 11.89
C GLU A 153 4.43 -4.05 12.86
N GLU A 154 3.67 -4.12 13.95
CA GLU A 154 3.76 -5.24 14.90
C GLU A 154 3.43 -6.59 14.24
N LEU A 155 2.38 -6.66 13.42
CA LEU A 155 2.02 -7.87 12.69
C LEU A 155 3.16 -8.33 11.77
N ARG A 156 3.72 -7.41 10.97
CA ARG A 156 4.83 -7.70 10.03
C ARG A 156 6.09 -8.15 10.75
N MET A 157 6.44 -7.49 11.86
CA MET A 157 7.71 -7.71 12.56
C MET A 157 7.70 -8.88 13.53
N ARG A 158 6.52 -9.30 14.01
CA ARG A 158 6.41 -10.32 15.08
C ARG A 158 5.44 -11.44 14.72
N ALA A 159 4.16 -11.11 14.52
CA ALA A 159 3.09 -12.10 14.43
C ALA A 159 3.21 -12.98 13.17
N TYR A 160 3.73 -12.41 12.09
CA TYR A 160 3.88 -13.09 10.81
C TYR A 160 5.22 -13.82 10.67
N THR A 161 5.88 -14.26 11.75
CA THR A 161 7.17 -14.97 11.66
C THR A 161 6.98 -16.50 11.45
N PRO A 162 7.68 -17.15 10.49
CA PRO A 162 8.53 -16.54 9.45
C PRO A 162 7.67 -15.81 8.41
N PRO A 163 8.13 -14.65 7.90
CA PRO A 163 7.35 -13.87 6.95
C PRO A 163 7.15 -14.67 5.66
N LEU A 164 5.90 -14.73 5.19
CA LEU A 164 5.58 -15.24 3.85
C LEU A 164 5.96 -14.14 2.85
N THR A 165 7.25 -13.99 2.56
CA THR A 165 7.72 -12.98 1.61
C THR A 165 7.58 -13.52 0.19
N ILE A 166 6.37 -13.42 -0.36
CA ILE A 166 6.17 -13.53 -1.80
C ILE A 166 6.56 -12.17 -2.38
N ALA A 167 7.79 -12.09 -2.89
CA ALA A 167 8.48 -10.84 -3.20
C ALA A 167 8.54 -9.90 -1.96
N PRO A 168 9.21 -8.74 -1.96
CA PRO A 168 9.38 -7.92 -0.76
C PRO A 168 8.09 -7.25 -0.23
N MET A 169 6.89 -7.74 -0.59
CA MET A 169 5.67 -6.91 -0.62
C MET A 169 4.46 -7.51 0.12
N PHE A 170 4.23 -8.83 0.07
CA PHE A 170 3.20 -9.49 0.89
C PHE A 170 3.77 -9.92 2.24
N ALA A 171 3.04 -9.68 3.34
CA ALA A 171 3.43 -10.15 4.68
C ALA A 171 2.34 -11.01 5.35
N GLY A 172 1.09 -10.78 4.98
CA GLY A 172 -0.10 -11.37 5.57
C GLY A 172 -1.35 -10.58 5.22
N LEU A 173 -2.49 -10.98 5.78
CA LEU A 173 -3.76 -10.29 5.61
C LEU A 173 -3.90 -9.16 6.63
N PHE A 174 -4.28 -7.99 6.16
CA PHE A 174 -4.63 -6.81 6.96
C PHE A 174 -6.15 -6.57 6.92
N TRP A 175 -6.62 -5.38 7.29
CA TRP A 175 -8.05 -5.07 7.33
C TRP A 175 -8.67 -5.13 5.92
N ALA A 176 -8.03 -4.46 4.95
CA ALA A 176 -8.31 -4.60 3.54
C ALA A 176 -7.03 -5.01 2.81
N ASN A 177 -7.15 -5.89 1.80
CA ASN A 177 -6.04 -6.40 1.02
C ASN A 177 -6.42 -6.48 -0.45
N PHE A 178 -5.44 -6.29 -1.31
CA PHE A 178 -5.53 -6.61 -2.73
C PHE A 178 -4.34 -7.49 -3.06
N LEU A 179 -4.61 -8.66 -3.63
CA LEU A 179 -3.60 -9.56 -4.19
C LEU A 179 -3.75 -9.50 -5.70
N GLY A 180 -2.73 -9.01 -6.40
CA GLY A 180 -2.68 -8.86 -7.85
C GLY A 180 -1.67 -9.82 -8.49
N PRO A 181 -1.30 -9.58 -9.75
CA PRO A 181 -0.33 -10.41 -10.47
C PRO A 181 1.00 -10.51 -9.72
N GLY A 182 1.62 -11.68 -9.75
CA GLY A 182 2.85 -12.02 -9.02
C GLY A 182 2.65 -12.32 -7.54
N THR A 183 1.48 -12.01 -6.96
CA THR A 183 1.12 -12.39 -5.58
C THR A 183 -0.02 -13.41 -5.54
N ILE A 184 -1.01 -13.29 -6.44
CA ILE A 184 -2.21 -14.13 -6.41
C ILE A 184 -1.92 -15.59 -6.82
N GLU A 185 -0.90 -15.80 -7.66
CA GLU A 185 -0.52 -17.11 -8.19
C GLU A 185 0.04 -18.07 -7.14
N GLU A 186 0.51 -17.54 -6.02
CA GLU A 186 1.09 -18.30 -4.91
C GLU A 186 0.04 -18.93 -3.98
N PHE A 187 -1.24 -18.66 -4.22
CA PHE A 187 -2.34 -19.07 -3.35
C PHE A 187 -3.39 -19.87 -4.12
N ASP A 188 -3.88 -20.96 -3.52
CA ASP A 188 -5.04 -21.67 -4.06
C ASP A 188 -6.29 -20.77 -3.99
N ALA A 189 -6.89 -20.48 -5.15
CA ALA A 189 -8.12 -19.72 -5.28
C ALA A 189 -9.27 -20.28 -4.41
N LYS A 190 -9.37 -21.61 -4.27
CA LYS A 190 -10.39 -22.24 -3.41
C LYS A 190 -10.16 -21.94 -1.93
N ALA A 191 -8.90 -21.82 -1.52
CA ALA A 191 -8.60 -21.46 -0.14
C ALA A 191 -8.93 -19.99 0.13
N ILE A 192 -8.63 -19.10 -0.83
CA ILE A 192 -9.07 -17.70 -0.77
C ILE A 192 -10.60 -17.62 -0.69
N ASP A 193 -11.32 -18.42 -1.47
CA ASP A 193 -12.79 -18.53 -1.45
C ASP A 193 -13.35 -19.20 -0.17
N GLY A 194 -12.51 -19.92 0.57
CA GLY A 194 -12.84 -20.49 1.88
C GLY A 194 -12.71 -19.50 3.06
N LEU A 195 -11.97 -18.40 2.89
CA LEU A 195 -11.74 -17.43 3.97
C LEU A 195 -13.04 -16.80 4.48
N LYS A 196 -13.26 -16.82 5.80
CA LYS A 196 -14.43 -16.22 6.44
C LYS A 196 -14.27 -14.71 6.61
N VAL A 197 -14.29 -13.97 5.52
CA VAL A 197 -14.13 -12.51 5.46
C VAL A 197 -15.46 -11.81 5.16
N ALA A 198 -15.54 -10.49 5.40
CA ALA A 198 -16.76 -9.73 5.16
C ALA A 198 -17.09 -9.61 3.66
N ARG A 199 -16.07 -9.36 2.84
CA ARG A 199 -16.25 -9.22 1.39
C ARG A 199 -15.03 -9.70 0.63
N ARG A 200 -15.28 -10.29 -0.53
CA ARG A 200 -14.26 -10.60 -1.55
C ARG A 200 -14.75 -10.15 -2.90
N ARG A 201 -13.84 -9.68 -3.74
CA ARG A 201 -14.12 -9.31 -5.12
C ARG A 201 -12.97 -9.75 -6.01
N TRP A 202 -13.25 -10.74 -6.84
CA TRP A 202 -12.35 -11.19 -7.89
C TRP A 202 -12.35 -10.24 -9.09
N PHE A 203 -11.19 -10.06 -9.70
CA PHE A 203 -10.96 -9.30 -10.93
C PHE A 203 -10.47 -10.26 -12.02
N GLY A 204 -11.31 -11.22 -12.36
CA GLY A 204 -10.90 -12.40 -13.12
C GLY A 204 -9.98 -13.29 -12.28
N ASP A 205 -9.01 -13.90 -12.95
CA ASP A 205 -7.95 -14.73 -12.35
C ASP A 205 -6.70 -13.94 -11.94
N ARG A 206 -6.63 -12.65 -12.29
CA ARG A 206 -5.43 -11.81 -12.08
C ARG A 206 -5.40 -11.04 -10.77
N GLY A 207 -6.43 -11.15 -9.94
CA GLY A 207 -6.39 -10.55 -8.62
C GLY A 207 -7.70 -10.54 -7.86
N VAL A 208 -7.60 -10.25 -6.57
CA VAL A 208 -8.70 -10.30 -5.61
C VAL A 208 -8.54 -9.21 -4.56
N ALA A 209 -9.62 -8.47 -4.30
CA ALA A 209 -9.75 -7.65 -3.11
C ALA A 209 -10.40 -8.47 -1.98
N ILE A 210 -9.81 -8.42 -0.79
CA ILE A 210 -10.23 -9.17 0.41
C ILE A 210 -10.43 -8.16 1.55
N ILE A 211 -11.66 -8.05 2.05
CA ILE A 211 -12.04 -7.16 3.15
C ILE A 211 -12.41 -8.02 4.36
N VAL A 212 -11.58 -8.00 5.41
CA VAL A 212 -11.73 -8.88 6.58
C VAL A 212 -12.96 -8.55 7.41
N THR A 213 -13.25 -7.25 7.58
CA THR A 213 -14.42 -6.68 8.24
C THR A 213 -14.80 -5.36 7.56
N GLU A 214 -16.08 -4.96 7.60
CA GLU A 214 -16.51 -3.66 7.01
C GLU A 214 -16.10 -2.45 7.86
N ASP A 215 -15.81 -2.69 9.14
CA ASP A 215 -15.48 -1.65 10.12
C ASP A 215 -14.00 -1.71 10.51
N ILE A 216 -13.27 -0.65 10.19
CA ILE A 216 -11.85 -0.52 10.53
C ILE A 216 -11.61 -0.44 12.04
N ALA A 217 -12.57 0.03 12.84
CA ALA A 217 -12.42 0.11 14.29
C ALA A 217 -12.15 -1.29 14.89
N SER A 218 -12.68 -2.35 14.28
CA SER A 218 -12.41 -3.72 14.70
C SER A 218 -10.92 -4.11 14.56
N ALA A 219 -10.20 -3.54 13.59
CA ALA A 219 -8.78 -3.81 13.36
C ALA A 219 -7.87 -3.18 14.43
N TYR A 220 -8.39 -2.29 15.27
CA TYR A 220 -7.68 -1.74 16.43
C TYR A 220 -7.84 -2.58 17.71
N THR A 221 -8.58 -3.69 17.65
CA THR A 221 -8.85 -4.53 18.81
C THR A 221 -8.04 -5.82 18.77
N SER A 222 -7.69 -6.37 19.93
CA SER A 222 -7.00 -7.67 20.01
C SER A 222 -7.77 -8.79 19.31
N LYS A 223 -9.12 -8.76 19.34
CA LYS A 223 -9.95 -9.72 18.60
C LYS A 223 -9.84 -9.56 17.09
N GLY A 224 -9.71 -8.32 16.61
CA GLY A 224 -9.44 -8.03 15.20
C GLY A 224 -8.07 -8.53 14.77
N GLU A 225 -7.05 -8.30 15.59
CA GLU A 225 -5.69 -8.80 15.39
C GLU A 225 -5.65 -10.35 15.35
N GLU A 226 -6.22 -11.02 16.34
CA GLU A 226 -6.34 -12.49 16.37
C GLU A 226 -7.03 -13.02 15.10
N ARG A 227 -8.07 -12.32 14.63
CA ARG A 227 -8.80 -12.69 13.42
C ARG A 227 -7.93 -12.56 12.17
N VAL A 228 -7.19 -11.46 12.00
CA VAL A 228 -6.31 -11.30 10.83
C VAL A 228 -5.14 -12.29 10.85
N ILE A 229 -4.61 -12.63 12.03
CA ILE A 229 -3.60 -13.67 12.19
C ILE A 229 -4.16 -15.03 11.77
N ALA A 230 -5.32 -15.43 12.32
CA ALA A 230 -5.94 -16.71 12.00
C ALA A 230 -6.30 -16.87 10.51
N LEU A 231 -6.73 -15.79 9.85
CA LEU A 231 -6.98 -15.79 8.41
C LEU A 231 -5.67 -15.86 7.60
N THR A 232 -4.62 -15.18 8.08
CA THR A 232 -3.29 -15.26 7.47
C THR A 232 -2.72 -16.68 7.56
N ASP A 233 -2.86 -17.35 8.69
CA ASP A 233 -2.42 -18.74 8.87
C ASP A 233 -3.20 -19.71 7.98
N GLN A 234 -4.51 -19.50 7.81
CA GLN A 234 -5.32 -20.27 6.85
C GLN A 234 -4.81 -20.08 5.41
N LEU A 235 -4.50 -18.84 5.03
CA LEU A 235 -4.00 -18.54 3.69
C LEU A 235 -2.60 -19.14 3.47
N ARG A 236 -1.72 -19.07 4.49
CA ARG A 236 -0.38 -19.69 4.48
C ARG A 236 -0.44 -21.20 4.32
N ALA A 237 -1.33 -21.86 5.05
CA ALA A 237 -1.52 -23.31 4.93
C ALA A 237 -1.99 -23.73 3.52
N ALA A 238 -2.51 -22.79 2.73
CA ALA A 238 -2.98 -23.00 1.38
C ALA A 238 -2.10 -22.31 0.31
N ALA A 239 -0.93 -21.80 0.70
CA ALA A 239 0.06 -21.39 -0.28
C ALA A 239 0.47 -22.61 -1.09
N THR A 240 0.51 -22.47 -2.41
CA THR A 240 0.96 -23.55 -3.30
C THR A 240 2.44 -23.77 -3.01
N SER A 241 2.73 -24.81 -2.22
CA SER A 241 4.12 -25.18 -1.94
C SER A 241 4.73 -25.70 -3.23
N ASP A 242 5.86 -25.14 -3.65
CA ASP A 242 6.87 -25.89 -4.42
C ASP A 242 7.50 -26.99 -3.53
#